data_AF-A0A0Q9M721-F1
#
_entry.id   AF-A0A0Q9M721-F1
#
_cell.length_a   1.000
_cell.length_b   1.000
_cell.length_c   1.000
_cell.angle_alpha   90.00
_cell.angle_beta   90.00
_cell.angle_gamma   90.00
#
_symmetry.space_group_name_H-M   'P 1'
#
loop_
_entity.id
_entity.type
_entity.pdbx_description
1 polymer ?
#
loop_
_entity_poly.entity_id
_entity_poly.type
_entity_poly.pdbx_seq_one_letter_code
_entity_poly.pdbx_strand_id
1 'polypeptide(L)'
;MIFVTGCSISSEDKIDKLLEKTPYPNTFEKLYQEEVENGMIVLYKDESGFRHAFFSNKTKYWNISGNAELNPLDGFTWGMTNDPNIPKLTFAGLITDDEIQNVMIRQTTINQQAKIVSTVQRRVWFTYFENLEDSAGQSDLKIEALSGNGDIVWKDGVYDGKYFHGETKK
;
A
#
# COMPACT_ATOMS: atom_id res chain seq x y z
N MET A 1 -8.08 18.46 -40.27
CA MET A 1 -8.04 17.36 -39.29
C MET A 1 -7.00 17.74 -38.26
N ILE A 2 -7.44 18.28 -37.11
CA ILE A 2 -6.54 18.73 -36.04
C ILE A 2 -6.19 17.48 -35.23
N PHE A 3 -4.94 17.02 -35.34
CA PHE A 3 -4.40 16.00 -34.44
C PHE A 3 -4.15 16.67 -33.10
N VAL A 4 -5.06 16.46 -32.15
CA VAL A 4 -4.80 16.78 -30.74
C VAL A 4 -3.82 15.70 -30.25
N THR A 5 -2.52 15.97 -30.33
CA THR A 5 -1.53 15.17 -29.61
C THR A 5 -1.71 15.46 -28.14
N GLY A 6 -2.57 14.68 -27.48
CA GLY A 6 -2.63 14.67 -26.02
C GLY A 6 -1.27 14.25 -25.50
N CYS A 7 -0.54 15.15 -24.82
CA CYS A 7 0.66 14.79 -24.07
C CYS A 7 0.27 13.84 -22.93
N SER A 8 0.28 12.54 -23.21
CA SER A 8 0.31 11.51 -22.17
C SER A 8 1.69 11.56 -21.50
N ILE A 9 1.72 11.81 -20.19
CA ILE A 9 2.95 11.74 -19.41
C ILE A 9 3.43 10.28 -19.43
N SER A 10 4.67 10.04 -19.83
CA SER A 10 5.23 8.68 -19.87
C SER A 10 5.44 8.14 -18.45
N SER A 11 5.53 6.82 -18.29
CA SER A 11 5.80 6.23 -16.97
C SER A 11 7.18 6.64 -16.42
N GLU A 12 8.16 6.91 -17.29
CA GLU A 12 9.48 7.43 -16.90
C GLU A 12 9.35 8.83 -16.30
N ASP A 13 8.65 9.75 -16.98
CA ASP A 13 8.38 11.09 -16.46
C ASP A 13 7.62 11.06 -15.12
N LYS A 14 6.73 10.06 -14.91
CA LYS A 14 6.03 9.89 -13.63
C LYS A 14 7.03 9.53 -12.52
N ILE A 15 7.98 8.62 -12.77
CA ILE A 15 8.97 8.21 -11.77
C ILE A 15 9.93 9.34 -11.45
N ASP A 16 10.39 10.11 -12.43
CA ASP A 16 11.26 11.27 -12.16
C ASP A 16 10.57 12.29 -11.23
N LYS A 17 9.28 12.56 -11.48
CA LYS A 17 8.46 13.40 -10.58
C LYS A 17 8.21 12.79 -9.20
N LEU A 18 8.28 11.46 -9.08
CA LEU A 18 8.22 10.81 -7.76
C LEU A 18 9.52 11.08 -7.02
N LEU A 19 10.67 10.87 -7.67
CA LEU A 19 11.99 11.08 -7.09
C LEU A 19 12.17 12.50 -6.56
N GLU A 20 11.73 13.52 -7.30
CA GLU A 20 11.73 14.93 -6.87
C GLU A 20 11.00 15.18 -5.54
N LYS A 21 10.03 14.32 -5.19
CA LYS A 21 9.22 14.42 -3.97
C LYS A 21 9.66 13.47 -2.86
N THR A 22 10.48 12.47 -3.18
CA THR A 22 11.00 11.56 -2.16
C THR A 22 12.05 12.24 -1.30
N PRO A 23 12.09 12.03 0.03
CA PRO A 23 13.11 12.65 0.87
C PRO A 23 14.53 12.15 0.59
N TYR A 24 14.66 10.92 0.06
CA TYR A 24 15.94 10.23 -0.13
C TYR A 24 16.09 9.68 -1.56
N PRO A 25 16.13 10.55 -2.59
CA PRO A 25 16.14 10.11 -3.99
C PRO A 25 17.38 9.30 -4.38
N ASN A 26 18.52 9.55 -3.73
CA ASN A 26 19.79 8.86 -4.03
C ASN A 26 19.81 7.39 -3.57
N THR A 27 18.96 7.02 -2.61
CA THR A 27 18.83 5.65 -2.09
C THR A 27 17.51 5.01 -2.51
N PHE A 28 16.75 5.68 -3.39
CA PHE A 28 15.50 5.17 -3.92
C PHE A 28 15.74 3.88 -4.68
N GLU A 29 14.99 2.86 -4.31
CA GLU A 29 14.99 1.59 -5.00
C GLU A 29 13.55 1.13 -5.25
N LYS A 30 13.18 1.07 -6.53
CA LYS A 30 11.88 0.58 -6.96
C LYS A 30 11.79 -0.92 -6.78
N LEU A 31 10.84 -1.38 -5.98
CA LEU A 31 10.56 -2.80 -5.75
C LEU A 31 9.53 -3.33 -6.75
N TYR A 32 8.50 -2.53 -7.04
CA TYR A 32 7.41 -2.92 -7.95
C TYR A 32 6.70 -1.69 -8.52
N GLN A 33 6.11 -1.83 -9.72
CA GLN A 33 5.17 -0.84 -10.26
C GLN A 33 4.06 -1.52 -11.04
N GLU A 34 2.87 -0.92 -11.03
CA GLU A 34 1.73 -1.37 -11.82
C GLU A 34 0.81 -0.20 -12.15
N GLU A 35 0.35 -0.14 -13.40
CA GLU A 35 -0.77 0.73 -13.77
C GLU A 35 -2.06 0.10 -13.24
N VAL A 36 -2.83 0.87 -12.49
CA VAL A 36 -4.09 0.46 -11.87
C VAL A 36 -5.20 1.39 -12.35
N GLU A 37 -6.44 1.10 -11.94
CA GLU A 37 -7.55 1.97 -12.32
C GLU A 37 -7.30 3.43 -11.86
N ASN A 38 -7.34 4.35 -12.83
CA ASN A 38 -7.15 5.78 -12.66
C ASN A 38 -5.74 6.21 -12.20
N GLY A 39 -4.72 5.36 -12.30
CA GLY A 39 -3.39 5.74 -11.87
C GLY A 39 -2.30 4.69 -11.96
N MET A 40 -1.23 4.91 -11.21
CA MET A 40 -0.10 3.98 -11.10
C MET A 40 0.28 3.82 -9.63
N ILE A 41 0.54 2.59 -9.20
CA ILE A 41 1.12 2.31 -7.88
C ILE A 41 2.60 2.00 -8.06
N VAL A 42 3.42 2.56 -7.18
CA VAL A 42 4.85 2.28 -7.08
C VAL A 42 5.16 1.88 -5.64
N LEU A 43 5.79 0.72 -5.48
CA LEU A 43 6.31 0.23 -4.21
C LEU A 43 7.82 0.39 -4.26
N TYR A 44 8.39 1.01 -3.24
CA TYR A 44 9.81 1.32 -3.22
C TYR A 44 10.34 1.32 -1.79
N LYS A 45 11.66 1.34 -1.68
CA LYS A 45 12.35 1.60 -0.41
C LYS A 45 13.39 2.69 -0.61
N ASP A 46 13.74 3.31 0.50
CA ASP A 46 14.88 4.20 0.62
C ASP A 46 15.54 3.97 1.98
N GLU A 47 16.53 4.78 2.35
CA GLU A 47 17.22 4.66 3.63
C GLU A 47 16.31 4.82 4.87
N SER A 48 15.12 5.43 4.73
CA SER A 48 14.15 5.60 5.82
C SER A 48 13.18 4.45 5.99
N GLY A 49 13.06 3.58 4.98
CA GLY A 49 12.20 2.40 5.07
C GLY A 49 11.51 2.03 3.77
N PHE A 50 10.46 1.22 3.89
CA PHE A 50 9.52 0.92 2.82
C PHE A 50 8.49 2.04 2.67
N ARG A 51 8.12 2.34 1.42
CA ARG A 51 7.04 3.29 1.08
C ARG A 51 6.28 2.79 -0.14
N HIS A 52 5.09 3.32 -0.31
CA HIS A 52 4.36 3.24 -1.56
C HIS A 52 3.83 4.60 -1.97
N ALA A 53 3.59 4.74 -3.28
CA ALA A 53 3.02 5.94 -3.83
C ALA A 53 1.97 5.61 -4.90
N PHE A 54 0.95 6.46 -4.98
CA PHE A 54 -0.08 6.42 -6.01
C PHE A 54 -0.05 7.69 -6.86
N PHE A 55 0.08 7.52 -8.17
CA PHE A 55 -0.05 8.61 -9.13
C PHE A 55 -1.47 8.67 -9.65
N SER A 56 -2.18 9.78 -9.42
CA SER A 56 -3.52 9.99 -9.97
C SER A 56 -3.45 10.49 -11.41
N ASN A 57 -4.05 9.76 -12.35
CA ASN A 57 -4.17 10.21 -13.73
C ASN A 57 -5.09 11.45 -13.86
N LYS A 58 -5.98 11.68 -12.89
CA LYS A 58 -6.88 12.84 -12.86
C LYS A 58 -6.17 14.12 -12.40
N THR A 59 -5.47 14.06 -11.27
CA THR A 59 -4.82 15.24 -10.67
C THR A 59 -3.37 15.41 -11.10
N LYS A 60 -2.77 14.41 -11.77
CA LYS A 60 -1.36 14.34 -12.15
C LYS A 60 -0.41 14.51 -10.96
N TYR A 61 -0.82 14.01 -9.80
CA TYR A 61 -0.13 14.18 -8.53
C TYR A 61 0.17 12.83 -7.87
N TRP A 62 1.31 12.78 -7.17
CA TRP A 62 1.77 11.66 -6.35
C TRP A 62 1.31 11.77 -4.91
N ASN A 63 0.48 10.82 -4.46
CA ASN A 63 0.21 10.57 -3.05
C ASN A 63 1.27 9.60 -2.52
N ILE A 64 2.05 9.99 -1.52
CA ILE A 64 3.16 9.19 -0.99
C ILE A 64 2.83 8.81 0.45
N SER A 65 3.03 7.54 0.80
CA SER A 65 2.78 7.04 2.15
C SER A 65 3.82 7.53 3.16
N GLY A 66 3.49 7.35 4.45
CA GLY A 66 4.50 7.29 5.50
C GLY A 66 5.48 6.12 5.29
N ASN A 67 6.53 6.07 6.10
CA ASN A 67 7.48 4.97 6.09
C ASN A 67 6.95 3.77 6.90
N ALA A 68 7.27 2.57 6.43
CA ALA A 68 7.14 1.33 7.17
C ALA A 68 8.52 0.64 7.31
N GLU A 69 8.67 -0.21 8.32
CA GLU A 69 9.93 -0.91 8.56
C GLU A 69 10.30 -1.85 7.41
N LEU A 70 11.59 -1.93 7.09
CA LEU A 70 12.10 -2.85 6.06
C LEU A 70 12.23 -4.28 6.55
N ASN A 71 12.37 -4.48 7.85
CA ASN A 71 12.59 -5.80 8.46
C ASN A 71 11.72 -5.89 9.73
N PRO A 72 10.38 -6.02 9.58
CA PRO A 72 9.49 -6.16 10.73
C PRO A 72 9.89 -7.37 11.57
N LEU A 73 9.91 -7.18 12.90
CA LEU A 73 10.18 -8.27 13.83
C LEU A 73 9.08 -9.33 13.82
N ASP A 74 7.85 -8.93 13.53
CA ASP A 74 6.63 -9.74 13.51
C ASP A 74 6.23 -10.20 12.10
N GLY A 75 7.17 -10.14 11.14
CA GLY A 75 6.95 -10.74 9.82
C GLY A 75 6.14 -9.91 8.84
N PHE A 76 5.55 -8.79 9.27
CA PHE A 76 4.57 -8.04 8.48
C PHE A 76 4.63 -6.53 8.73
N THR A 77 4.56 -5.72 7.68
CA THR A 77 4.32 -4.27 7.82
C THR A 77 3.16 -3.82 6.97
N TRP A 78 2.65 -2.63 7.30
CA TRP A 78 1.71 -1.91 6.48
C TRP A 78 1.88 -0.41 6.64
N GLY A 79 1.50 0.33 5.59
CA GLY A 79 1.30 1.77 5.62
C GLY A 79 0.11 2.14 4.76
N MET A 80 -0.35 3.37 4.89
CA MET A 80 -1.42 3.91 4.05
C MET A 80 -1.05 5.27 3.46
N THR A 81 -1.65 5.58 2.31
CA THR A 81 -1.73 6.96 1.82
C THR A 81 -2.98 7.62 2.36
N ASN A 82 -2.83 8.81 2.95
CA ASN A 82 -3.90 9.63 3.51
C ASN A 82 -3.75 11.04 2.95
N ASP A 83 -4.24 11.28 1.73
CA ASP A 83 -4.41 12.64 1.22
C ASP A 83 -5.90 12.85 0.97
N PRO A 84 -6.58 13.72 1.75
CA PRO A 84 -8.01 13.95 1.60
C PRO A 84 -8.39 14.54 0.24
N ASN A 85 -7.44 15.06 -0.54
CA ASN A 85 -7.68 15.62 -1.87
C ASN A 85 -7.58 14.58 -2.99
N ILE A 86 -7.18 13.35 -2.68
CA ILE A 86 -7.03 12.27 -3.64
C ILE A 86 -8.02 11.16 -3.27
N PRO A 87 -9.06 10.93 -4.09
CA PRO A 87 -10.13 9.98 -3.78
C PRO A 87 -9.70 8.53 -4.04
N LYS A 88 -8.47 8.18 -3.66
CA LYS A 88 -7.95 6.81 -3.73
C LYS A 88 -6.97 6.62 -2.60
N LEU A 89 -7.35 5.72 -1.69
CA LEU A 89 -6.48 5.28 -0.60
C LEU A 89 -5.78 4.00 -1.02
N THR A 90 -4.52 3.90 -0.66
CA THR A 90 -3.71 2.73 -0.96
C THR A 90 -3.09 2.22 0.33
N PHE A 91 -3.08 0.91 0.47
CA PHE A 91 -2.41 0.19 1.55
C PHE A 91 -1.32 -0.65 0.92
N ALA A 92 -0.15 -0.69 1.54
CA ALA A 92 0.92 -1.56 1.10
C ALA A 92 1.87 -1.88 2.24
N GLY A 93 2.68 -2.91 2.06
CA GLY A 93 3.68 -3.29 3.03
C GLY A 93 4.57 -4.43 2.59
N LEU A 94 5.35 -4.93 3.53
CA LEU A 94 6.29 -6.04 3.34
C LEU A 94 5.82 -7.28 4.10
N ILE A 95 6.20 -8.44 3.58
CA ILE A 95 6.01 -9.74 4.21
C ILE A 95 7.38 -10.41 4.29
N THR A 96 7.82 -10.71 5.51
CA THR A 96 9.05 -11.47 5.80
C THR A 96 8.76 -12.82 6.45
N ASP A 97 7.56 -13.04 7.00
CA ASP A 97 7.13 -14.38 7.45
C ASP A 97 6.52 -15.17 6.28
N ASP A 98 7.13 -16.32 5.98
CA ASP A 98 6.67 -17.25 4.95
C ASP A 98 5.35 -17.94 5.32
N GLU A 99 4.94 -17.93 6.58
CA GLU A 99 3.63 -18.45 6.99
C GLU A 99 2.49 -17.61 6.40
N ILE A 100 2.67 -16.29 6.25
CA ILE A 100 1.67 -15.40 5.68
C ILE A 100 1.52 -15.74 4.19
N GLN A 101 0.31 -16.06 3.74
CA GLN A 101 0.00 -16.38 2.34
C GLN A 101 -1.03 -15.44 1.74
N ASN A 102 -1.86 -14.79 2.57
CA ASN A 102 -2.86 -13.82 2.11
C ASN A 102 -2.87 -12.58 3.02
N VAL A 103 -3.32 -11.47 2.47
CA VAL A 103 -3.52 -10.22 3.22
C VAL A 103 -4.93 -9.72 2.90
N MET A 104 -5.72 -9.47 3.94
CA MET A 104 -7.10 -9.02 3.85
C MET A 104 -7.25 -7.67 4.52
N ILE A 105 -7.83 -6.72 3.79
CA ILE A 105 -8.19 -5.41 4.34
C ILE A 105 -9.71 -5.36 4.40
N ARG A 106 -10.24 -5.14 5.59
CA ARG A 106 -11.68 -5.16 5.86
C ARG A 106 -12.13 -3.80 6.37
N GLN A 107 -13.28 -3.38 5.88
CA GLN A 107 -14.09 -2.28 6.37
C GLN A 107 -15.47 -2.85 6.73
N THR A 108 -16.40 -2.02 7.19
CA THR A 108 -17.74 -2.47 7.61
C THR A 108 -18.45 -3.23 6.49
N THR A 109 -18.42 -2.72 5.25
CA THR A 109 -19.14 -3.33 4.11
C THR A 109 -18.23 -3.92 3.05
N ILE A 110 -16.95 -3.55 3.03
CA ILE A 110 -15.99 -3.99 2.01
C ILE A 110 -14.93 -4.89 2.61
N ASN A 111 -14.69 -6.04 1.96
CA ASN A 111 -13.53 -6.90 2.23
C ASN A 111 -12.72 -7.01 0.94
N GLN A 112 -11.43 -6.70 0.99
CA GLN A 112 -10.57 -6.73 -0.18
C GLN A 112 -9.28 -7.49 0.12
N GLN A 113 -9.01 -8.50 -0.70
CA GLN A 113 -7.73 -9.19 -0.68
C GLN A 113 -6.69 -8.32 -1.37
N ALA A 114 -5.55 -8.14 -0.72
CA ALA A 114 -4.41 -7.46 -1.31
C ALA A 114 -3.68 -8.37 -2.30
N LYS A 115 -3.08 -7.74 -3.30
CA LYS A 115 -2.16 -8.41 -4.22
C LYS A 115 -0.81 -8.57 -3.54
N ILE A 116 -0.32 -9.80 -3.47
CA ILE A 116 1.04 -10.11 -3.01
C ILE A 116 1.92 -10.32 -4.24
N VAL A 117 3.09 -9.69 -4.25
CA VAL A 117 4.09 -9.78 -5.31
C VAL A 117 5.40 -10.26 -4.72
N SER A 118 5.94 -11.34 -5.28
CA SER A 118 7.29 -11.80 -4.98
C SER A 118 8.28 -11.04 -5.87
N THR A 119 9.12 -10.21 -5.25
CA THR A 119 10.24 -9.54 -5.93
C THR A 119 11.53 -10.33 -5.71
N VAL A 120 12.60 -9.97 -6.40
CA VAL A 120 13.93 -10.58 -6.19
C VAL A 120 14.40 -10.47 -4.74
N GLN A 121 13.95 -9.44 -4.01
CA GLN A 121 14.48 -9.12 -2.68
C GLN A 121 13.56 -9.51 -1.53
N ARG A 122 12.25 -9.58 -1.76
CA ARG A 122 11.22 -9.67 -0.71
C ARG A 122 9.82 -9.81 -1.30
N ARG A 123 8.88 -10.25 -0.46
CA ARG A 123 7.47 -10.21 -0.76
C ARG A 123 6.90 -8.86 -0.35
N VAL A 124 6.25 -8.20 -1.28
CA VAL A 124 5.53 -6.94 -1.05
C VAL A 124 4.05 -7.18 -1.29
N TRP A 125 3.21 -6.36 -0.69
CA TRP A 125 1.77 -6.43 -0.93
C TRP A 125 1.18 -5.05 -1.10
N PHE A 126 0.08 -4.95 -1.82
CA PHE A 126 -0.69 -3.71 -1.89
C PHE A 126 -2.17 -3.94 -2.20
N THR A 127 -2.98 -2.96 -1.87
CA THR A 127 -4.38 -2.83 -2.28
C THR A 127 -4.79 -1.37 -2.35
N TYR A 128 -5.96 -1.09 -2.92
CA TYR A 128 -6.49 0.26 -3.00
C TYR A 128 -8.02 0.29 -2.93
N PHE A 129 -8.55 1.38 -2.37
CA PHE A 129 -9.98 1.68 -2.26
C PHE A 129 -10.25 3.07 -2.81
N GLU A 130 -11.46 3.30 -3.31
CA GLU A 130 -11.88 4.65 -3.67
C GLU A 130 -12.02 5.53 -2.41
N ASN A 131 -12.63 5.02 -1.34
CA ASN A 131 -12.78 5.76 -0.08
C ASN A 131 -12.65 4.84 1.15
N LEU A 132 -12.37 5.45 2.31
CA LEU A 132 -12.64 4.83 3.60
C LEU A 132 -14.11 4.99 3.93
N GLU A 133 -14.73 3.95 4.46
CA GLU A 133 -16.07 4.04 4.99
C GLU A 133 -16.07 4.94 6.23
N ASP A 134 -16.93 5.98 6.20
CA ASP A 134 -17.19 6.82 7.36
C ASP A 134 -17.90 5.97 8.42
N SER A 135 -17.11 5.39 9.32
CA SER A 135 -17.66 4.77 10.51
C SER A 135 -18.06 5.86 11.49
N ALA A 136 -19.31 5.84 11.96
CA ALA A 136 -19.87 6.77 12.95
C ALA A 136 -19.23 6.60 14.35
N GLY A 137 -17.91 6.84 14.46
CA GLY A 137 -17.15 6.87 15.70
C GLY A 137 -16.22 5.67 15.98
N GLN A 138 -16.15 4.65 15.11
CA GLN A 138 -15.28 3.50 15.34
C GLN A 138 -14.75 2.93 14.02
N SER A 139 -13.49 3.19 13.69
CA SER A 139 -12.88 2.66 12.46
C SER A 139 -12.93 1.13 12.48
N ASP A 140 -13.79 0.56 11.63
CA ASP A 140 -13.89 -0.89 11.39
C ASP A 140 -12.77 -1.40 10.47
N LEU A 141 -11.78 -0.54 10.17
CA LEU A 141 -10.61 -0.93 9.40
C LEU A 141 -9.85 -2.03 10.15
N LYS A 142 -9.75 -3.18 9.49
CA LYS A 142 -8.94 -4.31 9.93
C LYS A 142 -7.97 -4.72 8.84
N ILE A 143 -6.76 -5.01 9.26
CA ILE A 143 -5.70 -5.54 8.39
C ILE A 143 -5.34 -6.89 8.97
N GLU A 144 -5.50 -7.94 8.18
CA GLU A 144 -5.28 -9.32 8.61
C GLU A 144 -4.30 -9.98 7.65
N ALA A 145 -3.21 -10.54 8.19
CA ALA A 145 -2.34 -11.43 7.44
C ALA A 145 -2.73 -12.87 7.81
N LEU A 146 -3.04 -13.66 6.78
CA LEU A 146 -3.56 -15.01 6.91
C LEU A 146 -2.53 -16.02 6.44
N SER A 147 -2.48 -17.18 7.09
CA SER A 147 -1.66 -18.30 6.63
C SER A 147 -2.33 -19.10 5.51
N GLY A 148 -1.64 -20.13 5.01
CA GLY A 148 -2.11 -20.95 3.89
C GLY A 148 -3.40 -21.73 4.14
N ASN A 149 -3.76 -21.98 5.41
CA ASN A 149 -5.03 -22.61 5.79
C ASN A 149 -6.15 -21.59 6.07
N GLY A 150 -5.86 -20.29 6.02
CA GLY A 150 -6.80 -19.21 6.28
C GLY A 150 -6.81 -18.66 7.72
N ASP A 151 -5.94 -19.15 8.62
CA ASP A 151 -5.86 -18.64 9.99
C ASP A 151 -5.21 -17.26 10.03
N ILE A 152 -5.75 -16.34 10.86
CA ILE A 152 -5.15 -15.02 11.08
C ILE A 152 -3.90 -15.20 11.93
N VAL A 153 -2.72 -14.91 11.36
CA VAL A 153 -1.41 -15.00 12.04
C VAL A 153 -0.87 -13.63 12.46
N TRP A 154 -1.39 -12.56 11.87
CA TRP A 154 -1.08 -11.18 12.21
C TRP A 154 -2.32 -10.29 12.03
N LYS A 155 -2.53 -9.30 12.91
CA LYS A 155 -3.66 -8.38 12.77
C LYS A 155 -3.43 -6.96 13.29
N ASP A 156 -4.07 -6.01 12.64
CA ASP A 156 -4.29 -4.62 13.08
C ASP A 156 -5.79 -4.31 13.10
N GLY A 157 -6.25 -3.54 14.09
CA GLY A 157 -7.61 -3.02 14.17
C GLY A 157 -8.30 -3.33 15.50
N VAL A 158 -9.60 -2.99 15.57
CA VAL A 158 -10.41 -3.21 16.78
C VAL A 158 -11.12 -4.57 16.71
N TYR A 159 -10.86 -5.43 17.70
CA TYR A 159 -11.49 -6.74 17.87
C TYR A 159 -12.08 -6.80 19.28
N ASP A 160 -13.36 -7.15 19.41
CA ASP A 160 -14.05 -7.26 20.70
C ASP A 160 -13.87 -6.03 21.61
N GLY A 161 -13.89 -4.83 21.00
CA GLY A 161 -13.73 -3.54 21.69
C GLY A 161 -12.29 -3.20 22.11
N LYS A 162 -11.29 -3.98 21.71
CA LYS A 162 -9.87 -3.72 22.02
C LYS A 162 -9.06 -3.54 20.75
N TYR A 163 -8.13 -2.60 20.77
CA TYR A 163 -7.16 -2.43 19.69
C TYR A 163 -6.10 -3.55 19.75
N PHE A 164 -5.81 -4.15 18.60
CA PHE A 164 -4.75 -5.14 18.42
C PHE A 164 -3.82 -4.67 17.31
N HIS A 165 -2.53 -4.94 17.50
CA HIS A 165 -1.48 -4.73 16.50
C HIS A 165 -0.40 -5.79 16.75
N GLY A 166 -0.10 -6.60 15.73
CA GLY A 166 0.96 -7.61 15.78
C GLY A 166 0.48 -9.04 15.57
N GLU A 167 1.37 -9.99 15.86
CA GLU A 167 1.11 -11.43 15.75
C GLU A 167 -0.01 -11.92 16.69
N THR A 168 -0.77 -12.89 16.24
CA THR A 168 -1.89 -13.49 17.02
C THR A 168 -1.48 -14.70 17.87
N LYS A 169 -0.21 -15.13 17.76
CA LYS A 169 0.43 -16.34 18.31
C LYS A 169 0.16 -17.64 17.53
N LYS A 170 1.24 -18.40 17.33
CA LYS A 170 1.29 -19.78 16.81
C LYS A 170 0.84 -20.80 17.85
#